data_AF-A0A931T0D3-F1
#
_entry.id   AF-A0A931T0D3-F1
#
_cell.length_a   1.000
_cell.length_b   1.000
_cell.length_c   1.000
_cell.angle_alpha   90.00
_cell.angle_beta   90.00
_cell.angle_gamma   90.00
#
_symmetry.space_group_name_H-M   'P 1'
#
loop_
_entity.id
_entity.type
_entity.pdbx_description
1 polymer ?
#
loop_
_entity_poly.entity_id
_entity_poly.type
_entity_poly.pdbx_seq_one_letter_code
_entity_poly.pdbx_strand_id
1 'polypeptide(L)'
;MAGGEDGFAAELVGDNLYLKVVMDTKLRGRVDGEAVSYDGEERGYFRQVEQFLKAVETRDQRMVRTSYEDAVRTLAVTVAANRSLVTGRGERVEV
;
A
#
# COMPACT_ATOMS: atom_id res chain seq x y z
N MET A 1 -15.41 -10.60 -25.66
CA MET A 1 -15.03 -9.18 -25.45
C MET A 1 -14.71 -9.05 -23.97
N ALA A 2 -13.43 -8.97 -23.63
CA ALA A 2 -12.94 -8.98 -22.26
C ALA A 2 -13.39 -7.70 -21.54
N GLY A 3 -14.24 -7.85 -20.51
CA GLY A 3 -14.51 -6.77 -19.58
C GLY A 3 -13.24 -6.51 -18.79
N GLY A 4 -12.70 -5.29 -18.90
CA GLY A 4 -11.55 -4.87 -18.09
C GLY A 4 -11.90 -5.03 -16.62
N GLU A 5 -11.11 -5.80 -15.89
CA GLU A 5 -11.01 -5.68 -14.44
C GLU A 5 -10.43 -4.27 -14.16
N ASP A 6 -11.23 -3.21 -14.29
CA ASP A 6 -10.83 -1.81 -14.02
C ASP A 6 -10.74 -1.59 -12.51
N GLY A 7 -9.84 -2.32 -11.86
CA GLY A 7 -9.44 -2.13 -10.49
C GLY A 7 -8.10 -1.39 -10.41
N PHE A 8 -7.86 -0.67 -9.31
CA PHE A 8 -6.52 -0.24 -8.89
C PHE A 8 -5.46 -1.34 -9.07
N ALA A 9 -4.37 -0.98 -9.73
CA ALA A 9 -3.15 -1.75 -9.78
C ALA A 9 -1.97 -0.84 -9.47
N ALA A 10 -0.97 -1.38 -8.78
CA ALA A 10 0.31 -0.74 -8.56
C ALA A 10 1.41 -1.57 -9.24
N GLU A 11 2.35 -0.89 -9.88
CA GLU A 11 3.50 -1.51 -10.51
C GLU A 11 4.78 -1.08 -9.78
N LEU A 12 5.63 -2.05 -9.46
CA LEU A 12 6.99 -1.83 -8.98
C LEU A 12 7.93 -2.22 -10.11
N VAL A 13 8.71 -1.25 -10.60
CA VAL A 13 9.59 -1.41 -11.75
C VAL A 13 11.01 -1.00 -11.35
N GLY A 14 11.98 -1.82 -11.72
CA GLY A 14 13.41 -1.56 -11.57
C GLY A 14 14.20 -2.43 -12.54
N ASP A 15 15.53 -2.33 -12.50
CA ASP A 15 16.43 -2.92 -13.51
C ASP A 15 16.18 -4.41 -13.78
N ASN A 16 15.99 -5.22 -12.74
CA ASN A 16 15.66 -6.65 -12.82
C ASN A 16 14.36 -6.98 -12.08
N LEU A 17 13.48 -5.99 -11.92
CA LEU A 17 12.26 -6.10 -11.14
C LEU A 17 11.07 -5.60 -11.95
N TYR A 18 10.09 -6.46 -12.14
CA TYR A 18 8.75 -6.03 -12.55
C TYR A 18 7.74 -6.78 -11.70
N LEU A 19 7.00 -6.07 -10.86
CA LEU A 19 5.91 -6.64 -10.08
C LEU A 19 4.65 -5.81 -10.28
N LYS A 20 3.55 -6.48 -10.60
CA LYS A 20 2.23 -5.89 -10.71
C LYS A 20 1.34 -6.46 -9.61
N VAL A 21 0.92 -5.57 -8.72
CA VAL A 21 -0.10 -5.84 -7.71
C VAL A 21 -1.42 -5.37 -8.28
N VAL A 22 -2.39 -6.27 -8.43
CA VAL A 22 -3.75 -5.94 -8.85
C VAL A 22 -4.67 -6.11 -7.66
N MET A 23 -5.38 -5.05 -7.31
CA MET A 23 -6.15 -4.96 -6.07
C MET A 23 -5.24 -5.26 -4.85
N ASP A 24 -5.68 -6.16 -3.98
CA ASP A 24 -5.01 -6.61 -2.77
C ASP A 24 -4.73 -8.12 -2.77
N THR A 25 -5.10 -8.84 -3.84
CA THR A 25 -5.05 -10.31 -3.87
C THR A 25 -4.19 -10.90 -4.97
N LYS A 26 -3.89 -10.19 -6.06
CA LYS A 26 -3.08 -10.75 -7.16
C LYS A 26 -1.75 -10.03 -7.25
N LEU A 27 -0.66 -10.79 -7.18
CA LEU A 27 0.69 -10.32 -7.49
C LEU A 27 1.26 -11.20 -8.60
N ARG A 28 1.79 -10.56 -9.65
CA ARG A 28 2.46 -11.23 -10.78
C ARG A 28 3.69 -10.46 -11.18
N GLY A 29 4.71 -11.14 -11.67
CA GLY A 29 5.86 -10.47 -12.24
C GLY A 29 7.13 -11.31 -12.25
N ARG A 30 8.27 -10.64 -12.22
CA ARG A 30 9.61 -11.22 -12.19
C ARG A 30 10.54 -10.46 -11.26
N VAL A 31 11.42 -11.20 -10.60
CA VAL A 31 12.54 -10.70 -9.80
C VAL A 31 13.78 -11.45 -10.25
N ASP A 32 14.80 -10.77 -10.74
CA ASP A 32 16.05 -11.38 -11.23
C ASP A 32 15.82 -12.47 -12.30
N GLY A 33 14.81 -12.26 -13.14
CA GLY A 33 14.40 -13.20 -14.19
C GLY A 33 13.49 -14.34 -13.72
N GLU A 34 13.39 -14.57 -12.42
CA GLU A 34 12.53 -15.59 -11.82
C GLU A 34 11.08 -15.12 -11.74
N ALA A 35 10.14 -15.99 -12.12
CA ALA A 35 8.72 -15.65 -12.11
C ALA A 35 8.16 -15.64 -10.68
N VAL A 36 7.43 -14.57 -10.34
CA VAL A 36 6.69 -14.45 -9.09
C VAL A 36 5.19 -14.47 -9.40
N SER A 37 4.47 -15.34 -8.69
CA SER A 37 3.02 -15.43 -8.78
C SER A 37 2.44 -15.70 -7.38
N TYR A 38 1.45 -14.90 -7.01
CA TYR A 38 0.69 -15.08 -5.78
C TYR A 38 -0.77 -14.72 -5.99
N ASP A 39 -1.65 -15.62 -5.54
CA ASP A 39 -3.10 -15.44 -5.50
C ASP A 39 -3.55 -15.55 -4.05
N GLY A 40 -3.99 -14.42 -3.51
CA GLY A 40 -4.57 -14.31 -2.18
C GLY A 40 -6.06 -14.59 -2.20
N GLU A 41 -6.57 -15.14 -1.11
CA GLU A 41 -7.97 -15.55 -0.97
C GLU A 41 -8.86 -14.46 -0.35
N GLU A 42 -8.27 -13.59 0.47
CA GLU A 42 -9.01 -12.61 1.28
C GLU A 42 -8.53 -11.18 1.02
N ARG A 43 -9.50 -10.25 0.94
CA ARG A 43 -9.22 -8.82 0.86
C ARG A 43 -8.63 -8.30 2.17
N GLY A 44 -7.61 -7.46 2.08
CA GLY A 44 -6.76 -7.07 3.22
C GLY A 44 -7.51 -6.41 4.38
N TYR A 45 -8.65 -5.75 4.10
CA TYR A 45 -9.40 -4.97 5.09
C TYR A 45 -9.97 -5.82 6.23
N PHE A 46 -10.55 -6.99 5.94
CA PHE A 46 -11.15 -7.85 6.97
C PHE A 46 -10.09 -8.33 7.96
N ARG A 47 -8.98 -8.86 7.43
CA ARG A 47 -7.83 -9.29 8.22
C ARG A 47 -7.21 -8.14 9.00
N GLN A 48 -7.11 -6.95 8.42
CA GLN A 48 -6.56 -5.78 9.11
C GLN A 48 -7.39 -5.40 10.35
N VAL A 49 -8.72 -5.37 10.22
CA VAL A 49 -9.61 -5.05 11.34
C VAL A 49 -9.55 -6.14 12.41
N GLU A 50 -9.59 -7.42 12.02
CA GLU A 50 -9.48 -8.54 12.96
C GLU A 50 -8.17 -8.49 13.77
N GLN A 51 -7.03 -8.26 13.10
CA GLN A 51 -5.74 -8.17 13.79
C GLN A 51 -5.66 -6.96 14.72
N PHE A 52 -6.27 -5.83 14.36
CA PHE A 52 -6.35 -4.66 15.23
C PHE A 52 -7.20 -4.94 16.49
N LEU A 53 -8.38 -5.54 16.33
CA LEU A 53 -9.23 -5.92 17.47
C LEU A 53 -8.49 -6.87 18.41
N LYS A 54 -7.80 -7.88 17.87
CA LYS A 54 -6.98 -8.80 18.64
C LYS A 54 -5.84 -8.11 19.39
N ALA A 55 -5.19 -7.11 18.79
CA ALA A 55 -4.16 -6.32 19.46
C ALA A 55 -4.71 -5.56 20.68
N VAL A 56 -5.91 -5.00 20.56
CA VAL A 56 -6.60 -4.31 21.65
C VAL A 56 -7.02 -5.28 22.76
N GLU A 57 -7.66 -6.40 22.41
CA GLU A 57 -8.12 -7.42 23.35
C GLU A 57 -6.97 -8.02 24.18
N THR A 58 -5.86 -8.34 23.51
CA THR A 58 -4.67 -8.92 24.15
C THR A 58 -3.76 -7.89 24.79
N ARG A 59 -4.04 -6.60 24.59
CA ARG A 59 -3.17 -5.48 25.00
C ARG A 59 -1.75 -5.58 24.44
N ASP A 60 -1.58 -6.19 23.27
CA ASP A 60 -0.29 -6.36 22.63
C ASP A 60 -0.08 -5.33 21.52
N GLN A 61 0.55 -4.21 21.87
CA GLN A 61 0.85 -3.13 20.92
C GLN A 61 1.84 -3.55 19.82
N ARG A 62 2.61 -4.63 19.99
CA ARG A 62 3.56 -5.11 18.99
C ARG A 62 2.86 -5.65 17.74
N MET A 63 1.56 -5.95 17.82
CA MET A 63 0.75 -6.36 16.68
C MET A 63 0.45 -5.19 15.73
N VAL A 64 0.49 -3.95 16.21
CA VAL A 64 0.31 -2.74 15.39
C VAL A 64 1.67 -2.34 14.83
N ARG A 65 1.90 -2.64 13.56
CA ARG A 65 3.23 -2.46 12.93
C ARG A 65 3.59 -1.01 12.60
N THR A 66 2.61 -0.12 12.57
CA THR A 66 2.78 1.27 12.16
C THR A 66 2.50 2.18 13.34
N SER A 67 3.48 3.00 13.71
CA SER A 67 3.33 3.97 14.78
C SER A 67 2.39 5.10 14.35
N TYR A 68 1.84 5.83 15.34
CA TYR A 68 1.08 7.04 15.03
C TYR A 68 1.97 8.11 14.38
N GLU A 69 3.26 8.17 14.75
CA GLU A 69 4.23 9.08 14.12
C GLU A 69 4.37 8.81 12.62
N ASP A 70 4.43 7.55 12.19
CA ASP A 70 4.45 7.20 10.77
C ASP A 70 3.15 7.59 10.06
N ALA A 71 2.01 7.50 10.74
CA ALA A 71 0.73 7.98 10.19
C ALA A 71 0.76 9.51 9.98
N VAL A 72 1.34 10.28 10.89
CA VAL A 72 1.51 11.73 10.73
C VAL A 72 2.43 12.04 9.55
N ARG A 73 3.54 11.32 9.41
CA ARG A 73 4.47 11.48 8.27
C ARG A 73 3.79 11.22 6.92
N THR A 74 2.95 10.19 6.82
CA THR A 74 2.23 9.89 5.57
C THR A 74 1.13 10.92 5.28
N LEU A 75 0.46 11.44 6.31
CA LEU A 75 -0.48 12.55 6.15
C LEU A 75 0.22 13.82 5.66
N ALA A 76 1.41 14.14 6.18
CA ALA A 76 2.18 15.31 5.76
C ALA A 76 2.47 15.31 4.24
N VAL A 77 2.77 14.13 3.65
CA VAL A 77 2.93 13.99 2.20
C VAL A 77 1.65 14.37 1.46
N THR A 78 0.50 13.90 1.93
CA THR A 78 -0.81 14.22 1.33
C THR A 78 -1.10 15.72 1.42
N VAL A 79 -0.80 16.35 2.55
CA VAL A 79 -0.98 17.81 2.72
C VAL A 79 -0.08 18.60 1.78
N ALA A 80 1.20 18.22 1.65
CA ALA A 80 2.13 18.87 0.73
C ALA A 80 1.69 18.71 -0.73
N ALA A 81 1.20 17.54 -1.12
CA ALA A 81 0.65 17.30 -2.46
C ALA A 81 -0.57 18.20 -2.74
N ASN A 82 -1.50 18.30 -1.79
CA ASN A 82 -2.66 19.18 -1.92
C ASN A 82 -2.28 20.66 -2.04
N ARG A 83 -1.29 21.12 -1.25
CA ARG A 83 -0.77 22.49 -1.37
C ARG A 83 -0.12 22.71 -2.72
N SER A 84 0.66 21.75 -3.20
CA SER A 84 1.33 21.82 -4.51
C SER A 84 0.34 22.00 -5.66
N LEU A 85 -0.83 21.35 -5.58
CA LEU A 85 -1.91 21.52 -6.55
C LEU A 85 -2.48 22.94 -6.56
N VAL A 86 -2.60 23.57 -5.39
CA VAL A 86 -3.13 24.94 -5.26
C VAL A 86 -2.10 25.98 -5.67
N THR A 87 -0.83 25.80 -5.29
CA THR A 87 0.23 26.78 -5.54
C THR A 87 0.88 26.62 -6.91
N GLY A 88 0.71 25.45 -7.55
CA GLY A 88 1.34 25.10 -8.83
C GLY A 88 2.85 24.86 -8.73
N ARG A 89 3.38 24.66 -7.51
CA ARG A 89 4.82 24.43 -7.26
C ARG A 89 5.00 23.22 -6.36
N GLY A 90 6.15 22.58 -6.43
CA GLY A 90 6.48 21.50 -5.50
C GLY A 90 6.63 22.04 -4.08
N GLU A 91 5.80 21.55 -3.17
CA GLU A 91 5.86 21.88 -1.74
C GLU A 91 6.75 20.89 -0.98
N ARG A 92 7.46 21.38 0.03
CA ARG A 92 8.26 20.53 0.91
C ARG A 92 7.33 19.77 1.87
N VAL A 93 7.66 18.50 2.13
CA VAL A 93 7.01 17.72 3.19
C VAL A 93 7.63 18.10 4.53
N GLU A 94 6.81 18.56 5.46
CA GLU A 94 7.20 18.95 6.82
C GLU A 94 6.43 18.09 7.82
N VAL A 95 7.13 17.61 8.85
CA VAL A 95 6.61 16.74 9.92
C VAL A 95 6.96 17.35 11.27
#